data_AF-A0A3D3GRJ1-F1
#
_entry.id   AF-A0A3D3GRJ1-F1
#
_cell.length_a   1.000
_cell.length_b   1.000
_cell.length_c   1.000
_cell.angle_alpha   90.00
_cell.angle_beta   90.00
_cell.angle_gamma   90.00
#
_symmetry.space_group_name_H-M   'P 1'
#
loop_
_entity.id
_entity.type
_entity.pdbx_description
1 polymer ?
#
loop_
_entity_poly.entity_id
_entity_poly.type
_entity_poly.pdbx_seq_one_letter_code
_entity_poly.pdbx_strand_id
1 'polypeptide(L)'
;MQIIWIALIGVFGGIMSGLLGVGGGLIFVPLMTFFLGLTIHQAVGTSLLIIIPTSIVGVWVHASQNHVQVKTALLIASFAILGAWLGSHLSGRIDPLLLKRIFAAFLVLIALKLAFSK
;
A
#
# COMPACT_ATOMS: atom_id res chain seq x y z
N MET A 1 7.97 -22.05 10.40
CA MET A 1 6.60 -21.46 10.45
C MET A 1 6.49 -20.06 9.86
N GLN A 2 7.43 -19.13 10.09
CA GLN A 2 7.32 -17.76 9.56
C GLN A 2 7.31 -17.65 8.04
N ILE A 3 8.07 -18.49 7.33
CA ILE A 3 8.12 -18.50 5.85
C ILE A 3 6.75 -18.77 5.23
N ILE A 4 5.94 -19.63 5.86
CA ILE A 4 4.58 -19.96 5.40
C ILE A 4 3.68 -18.72 5.49
N TRP A 5 3.76 -17.96 6.59
CA TRP A 5 3.01 -16.71 6.74
C TRP A 5 3.44 -15.66 5.73
N ILE A 6 4.74 -15.49 5.49
CA ILE A 6 5.25 -14.54 4.48
C ILE A 6 4.72 -14.91 3.08
N ALA A 7 4.75 -16.20 2.72
CA ALA A 7 4.24 -16.68 1.44
C ALA A 7 2.72 -16.44 1.31
N LEU A 8 1.94 -16.78 2.34
CA LEU A 8 0.49 -16.56 2.35
C LEU A 8 0.13 -15.08 2.26
N ILE A 9 0.80 -14.22 3.03
CA ILE A 9 0.60 -12.77 3.00
C ILE A 9 0.97 -12.21 1.62
N GLY A 10 2.08 -12.68 1.03
CA GLY A 10 2.52 -12.29 -0.31
C GLY A 10 1.50 -12.64 -1.39
N VAL A 11 1.05 -13.89 -1.43
CA VAL A 11 0.08 -14.38 -2.43
C VAL A 11 -1.27 -13.69 -2.23
N PHE A 12 -1.83 -13.73 -1.02
CA PHE A 12 -3.13 -13.15 -0.73
C PHE A 12 -3.12 -11.63 -0.91
N GLY A 13 -2.12 -10.95 -0.35
CA GLY A 13 -1.96 -9.50 -0.48
C GLY A 13 -1.75 -9.06 -1.93
N GLY A 14 -0.99 -9.83 -2.71
CA GLY A 14 -0.78 -9.56 -4.14
C GLY A 14 -2.07 -9.66 -4.95
N ILE A 15 -2.83 -10.75 -4.79
CA ILE A 15 -4.13 -10.94 -5.46
C ILE A 15 -5.08 -9.81 -5.11
N MET A 16 -5.24 -9.52 -3.81
CA MET A 16 -6.16 -8.47 -3.37
C MET A 16 -5.71 -7.07 -3.81
N SER A 17 -4.39 -6.80 -3.79
CA SER A 17 -3.82 -5.55 -4.30
C SER A 17 -4.14 -5.35 -5.79
N GLY A 18 -4.02 -6.42 -6.59
CA GLY A 18 -4.34 -6.39 -8.01
C GLY A 18 -5.83 -6.18 -8.26
N LEU A 19 -6.71 -6.88 -7.52
CA LEU A 19 -8.16 -6.76 -7.67
C LEU A 19 -8.70 -5.39 -7.27
N LEU A 20 -8.21 -4.85 -6.16
CA LEU A 20 -8.71 -3.58 -5.62
C LEU A 20 -8.01 -2.36 -6.27
N GLY A 21 -6.86 -2.55 -6.90
CA GLY A 21 -6.09 -1.47 -7.54
C GLY A 21 -5.52 -0.43 -6.57
N VAL A 22 -5.55 -0.68 -5.26
CA VAL A 22 -5.17 0.32 -4.22
C VAL A 22 -3.69 0.27 -3.83
N GLY A 23 -2.88 -0.55 -4.51
CA GLY A 23 -1.45 -0.68 -4.23
C GLY A 23 -1.14 -1.37 -2.89
N GLY A 24 -1.98 -2.30 -2.43
CA GLY A 24 -1.61 -3.30 -1.42
C GLY A 24 -1.39 -2.84 0.02
N GLY A 25 -1.05 -1.57 0.29
CA GLY A 25 -0.75 -1.07 1.64
C GLY A 25 -1.91 -1.25 2.63
N LEU A 26 -3.15 -1.16 2.15
CA LEU A 26 -4.35 -1.43 2.95
C LEU A 26 -4.42 -2.87 3.49
N ILE A 27 -3.74 -3.80 2.82
CA ILE A 27 -3.80 -5.24 3.12
C ILE A 27 -2.49 -5.71 3.73
N PHE A 28 -1.35 -5.36 3.13
CA PHE A 28 -0.03 -5.75 3.63
C PHE A 28 0.26 -5.19 5.01
N VAL A 29 -0.07 -3.92 5.29
CA VAL A 29 0.22 -3.30 6.60
C VAL A 29 -0.49 -4.03 7.75
N PRO A 30 -1.83 -4.22 7.75
CA PRO A 30 -2.47 -4.95 8.83
C PRO A 30 -2.04 -6.41 8.90
N LEU A 31 -1.86 -7.09 7.75
CA LEU A 31 -1.38 -8.48 7.76
C LEU A 31 0.00 -8.61 8.41
N MET A 32 0.93 -7.71 8.11
CA MET A 32 2.26 -7.71 8.70
C MET A 32 2.24 -7.34 10.19
N THR A 33 1.44 -6.34 10.58
CA THR A 33 1.34 -5.94 11.98
C THR A 33 0.70 -7.03 12.84
N PHE A 34 -0.36 -7.70 12.35
CA PHE A 34 -1.07 -8.72 13.13
C PHE A 34 -0.41 -10.11 13.09
N PHE A 35 0.06 -10.58 11.93
CA PHE A 35 0.55 -11.94 11.76
C PHE A 35 2.08 -12.07 11.89
N LEU A 36 2.83 -11.02 11.54
CA LEU A 36 4.29 -11.00 11.65
C LEU A 36 4.80 -10.21 12.86
N GLY A 37 3.91 -9.51 13.58
CA GLY A 37 4.26 -8.72 14.76
C GLY A 37 5.17 -7.52 14.46
N LEU A 38 5.23 -7.09 13.20
CA LEU A 38 6.06 -5.94 12.79
C LEU A 38 5.51 -4.65 13.39
N THR A 39 6.42 -3.72 13.74
CA THR A 39 6.01 -2.37 14.11
C THR A 39 5.30 -1.69 12.95
N ILE A 40 4.43 -0.72 13.24
CA ILE A 40 3.67 -0.03 12.19
C ILE A 40 4.61 0.65 11.17
N HIS A 41 5.74 1.19 11.61
CA HIS A 41 6.77 1.77 10.73
C HIS A 41 7.41 0.71 9.82
N GLN A 42 7.74 -0.46 10.36
CA GLN A 42 8.29 -1.57 9.56
C GLN A 42 7.28 -2.10 8.55
N ALA A 43 6.02 -2.28 8.96
CA ALA A 43 4.96 -2.78 8.10
C ALA A 43 4.68 -1.80 6.93
N VAL A 44 4.58 -0.50 7.21
CA VAL A 44 4.39 0.53 6.18
C VAL A 44 5.58 0.57 5.22
N GLY A 45 6.82 0.61 5.73
CA GLY A 45 8.02 0.63 4.88
C GLY A 45 8.16 -0.62 4.01
N THR A 46 7.91 -1.80 4.58
CA THR A 46 7.98 -3.07 3.84
C THR A 46 6.89 -3.17 2.78
N SER A 47 5.68 -2.68 3.07
CA SER A 47 4.60 -2.67 2.08
C SER A 47 4.95 -1.81 0.86
N LEU A 48 5.62 -0.67 1.03
CA LEU A 48 6.09 0.18 -0.07
C LEU A 48 7.07 -0.56 -0.98
N LEU A 49 7.96 -1.39 -0.41
CA LEU A 49 8.86 -2.21 -1.21
C LEU A 49 8.11 -3.24 -2.06
N ILE A 50 7.04 -3.83 -1.53
CA ILE A 50 6.20 -4.79 -2.27
C ILE A 50 5.44 -4.10 -3.41
N ILE A 51 5.07 -2.83 -3.24
CA ILE A 51 4.35 -2.07 -4.26
C ILE A 51 5.19 -1.90 -5.52
N ILE A 52 6.51 -1.80 -5.43
CA ILE A 52 7.41 -1.60 -6.58
C ILE A 52 7.22 -2.68 -7.66
N PRO A 53 7.46 -3.98 -7.41
CA PRO A 53 7.27 -5.01 -8.43
C PRO A 53 5.82 -5.12 -8.90
N THR A 54 4.83 -4.98 -8.01
CA THR A 54 3.42 -5.04 -8.40
C THR A 54 3.02 -3.88 -9.33
N SER A 55 3.58 -2.69 -9.11
CA SER A 55 3.32 -1.51 -9.94
C SER A 55 4.00 -1.62 -11.29
N ILE A 56 5.20 -2.19 -11.36
CA ILE A 56 5.89 -2.47 -12.64
C ILE A 56 5.03 -3.40 -13.50
N VAL A 57 4.53 -4.50 -12.91
CA VAL A 57 3.65 -5.43 -13.61
C VAL A 57 2.34 -4.74 -14.02
N GLY A 58 1.71 -3.96 -13.14
CA GLY A 58 0.49 -3.23 -13.44
C GLY A 58 0.67 -2.24 -14.60
N VAL A 59 1.74 -1.46 -14.59
CA VAL A 59 2.07 -0.52 -15.68
C VAL A 59 2.34 -1.27 -16.97
N TRP A 60 3.09 -2.38 -16.94
CA TRP A 60 3.36 -3.20 -18.13
C TRP A 60 2.06 -3.71 -18.76
N VAL A 61 1.16 -4.27 -17.95
CA VAL A 61 -0.12 -4.81 -18.42
C VAL A 61 -0.98 -3.69 -19.03
N HIS A 62 -1.13 -2.55 -18.35
CA HIS A 62 -1.92 -1.44 -18.88
C HIS A 62 -1.28 -0.75 -20.09
N ALA A 63 0.05 -0.69 -20.16
CA ALA A 63 0.77 -0.15 -21.30
C ALA A 63 0.57 -1.03 -22.54
N SER A 64 0.56 -2.36 -22.38
CA SER A 64 0.28 -3.29 -23.47
C SER A 64 -1.12 -3.13 -24.08
N GLN A 65 -2.05 -2.53 -23.33
CA GLN A 65 -3.42 -2.23 -23.76
C GLN A 65 -3.61 -0.79 -24.27
N ASN A 66 -2.53 0.01 -24.40
CA ASN A 66 -2.59 1.43 -24.77
C ASN A 66 -3.45 2.32 -23.83
N HIS A 67 -3.67 1.89 -22.58
CA HIS A 67 -4.47 2.64 -21.61
C HIS A 67 -3.65 3.63 -20.76
N VAL A 68 -2.35 3.79 -21.04
CA VAL A 68 -1.45 4.60 -20.21
C VAL A 68 -1.27 6.00 -20.78
N GLN A 69 -1.84 6.99 -20.10
CA GLN A 69 -1.60 8.41 -20.37
C GLN A 69 -0.34 8.88 -19.62
N VAL A 70 0.80 8.83 -20.30
CA VAL A 70 2.13 9.12 -19.71
C VAL A 70 2.19 10.51 -19.06
N LYS A 71 1.55 11.53 -19.66
CA LYS A 71 1.53 12.90 -19.12
C LYS A 71 0.83 12.96 -17.76
N THR A 72 -0.35 12.35 -17.65
CA THR A 72 -1.11 12.27 -16.40
C THR A 72 -0.37 11.43 -15.35
N ALA A 73 0.23 10.32 -15.78
CA ALA A 73 1.01 9.45 -14.91
C ALA A 73 2.23 10.18 -14.31
N LEU A 74 3.00 10.93 -15.11
CA LEU A 74 4.13 11.72 -14.64
C LEU A 74 3.71 12.81 -13.65
N LEU A 75 2.59 13.49 -13.94
CA LEU A 75 2.06 14.50 -13.04
C LEU A 75 1.69 13.87 -11.68
N ILE A 76 0.91 12.79 -11.68
CA ILE A 76 0.54 12.06 -10.46
C ILE A 76 1.77 11.54 -9.73
N ALA A 77 2.74 10.97 -10.45
CA ALA A 77 3.97 10.46 -9.87
C ALA A 77 4.76 11.55 -9.15
N SER A 78 4.85 12.76 -9.71
CA SER A 78 5.57 13.88 -9.07
C SER A 78 4.96 14.26 -7.72
N PHE A 79 3.63 14.42 -7.66
CA PHE A 79 2.92 14.69 -6.40
C PHE A 79 2.97 13.50 -5.44
N ALA A 80 2.91 12.26 -5.94
CA ALA A 80 3.03 11.05 -5.11
C ALA A 80 4.41 10.94 -4.48
N ILE A 81 5.49 11.25 -5.21
CA ILE A 81 6.87 11.25 -4.69
C ILE A 81 7.02 12.32 -3.61
N LEU A 82 6.54 13.55 -3.86
CA LEU A 82 6.58 14.63 -2.87
C LEU A 82 5.77 14.27 -1.61
N GLY A 83 4.57 13.71 -1.79
CA GLY A 83 3.71 13.26 -0.70
C GLY A 83 4.33 12.12 0.10
N ALA A 84 4.94 11.14 -0.57
CA ALA A 84 5.63 10.02 0.08
C ALA A 84 6.87 10.51 0.85
N TRP A 85 7.63 11.43 0.28
CA TRP A 85 8.80 12.02 0.95
C TRP A 85 8.39 12.79 2.22
N LEU A 86 7.42 13.71 2.11
CA LEU A 86 6.89 14.45 3.26
C LEU A 86 6.26 13.53 4.31
N GLY A 87 5.46 12.56 3.85
CA GLY A 87 4.80 11.57 4.71
C GLY A 87 5.80 10.71 5.47
N SER A 88 6.86 10.23 4.80
CA SER A 88 7.92 9.45 5.45
C SER A 88 8.63 10.26 6.53
N HIS A 89 8.97 11.52 6.23
CA HIS A 89 9.67 12.40 7.17
C HIS A 89 8.81 12.72 8.39
N LEU A 90 7.50 12.95 8.20
CA LEU A 90 6.58 13.23 9.29
C LEU A 90 6.29 11.96 10.12
N SER A 91 6.11 10.81 9.46
CA SER A 91 5.81 9.54 10.13
C SER A 91 6.91 9.09 11.08
N GLY A 92 8.19 9.39 10.77
CA GLY A 92 9.32 9.09 11.64
C GLY A 92 9.34 9.88 12.95
N ARG A 93 8.58 10.97 13.05
CA ARG A 93 8.45 11.80 14.27
C ARG A 93 7.19 11.52 15.08
N ILE A 94 6.28 10.69 14.55
CA ILE A 94 5.00 10.39 15.19
C ILE A 94 5.16 9.14 16.07
N ASP A 95 4.60 9.19 17.28
CA ASP A 95 4.55 8.06 18.19
C ASP A 95 3.87 6.83 17.52
N PRO A 96 4.42 5.61 17.67
CA PRO A 96 3.87 4.41 17.02
C PRO A 96 2.39 4.14 17.32
N LEU A 97 1.91 4.46 18.53
CA LEU A 97 0.51 4.26 18.89
C LEU A 97 -0.39 5.27 18.16
N LEU A 98 0.05 6.52 18.05
CA LEU A 98 -0.67 7.55 17.30
C LEU A 98 -0.68 7.20 15.81
N LEU A 99 0.45 6.78 15.23
CA LEU A 99 0.52 6.37 13.82
C LEU A 99 -0.40 5.18 13.55
N LYS A 100 -0.45 4.19 14.44
CA LYS A 100 -1.39 3.06 14.36
C LYS A 100 -2.85 3.52 14.41
N ARG A 101 -3.21 4.48 15.26
CA ARG A 101 -4.58 5.03 15.32
C ARG A 101 -4.94 5.79 14.04
N ILE A 102 -4.03 6.61 13.52
CA ILE A 102 -4.23 7.33 12.25
C ILE A 102 -4.45 6.32 11.11
N PHE A 103 -3.62 5.28 11.04
CA PHE A 103 -3.76 4.24 10.03
C PHE A 103 -5.08 3.46 10.18
N ALA A 104 -5.48 3.14 11.41
CA ALA A 104 -6.77 2.49 11.67
C ALA A 104 -7.96 3.37 11.22
N ALA A 105 -7.93 4.67 11.52
CA ALA A 105 -8.95 5.61 11.05
C ALA A 105 -8.98 5.68 9.52
N PHE A 106 -7.81 5.72 8.87
CA PHE A 106 -7.69 5.66 7.42
C PHE A 106 -8.31 4.37 6.83
N LEU A 107 -8.05 3.20 7.43
CA LEU A 107 -8.67 1.95 7.01
C LEU A 107 -10.20 1.99 7.11
N VAL A 108 -10.74 2.54 8.21
CA VAL A 108 -12.19 2.68 8.39
C VAL A 108 -12.77 3.61 7.32
N LEU A 109 -12.13 4.74 7.03
CA LEU A 109 -12.57 5.66 5.98
C LEU A 109 -12.59 5.00 4.61
N ILE A 110 -11.57 4.20 4.28
CA ILE A 110 -11.51 3.47 3.01
C ILE A 110 -12.57 2.37 2.96
N ALA A 111 -12.79 1.65 4.07
CA ALA A 111 -13.82 0.62 4.15
C ALA A 111 -15.22 1.23 3.93
N LEU A 112 -15.51 2.38 4.56
CA LEU A 112 -16.76 3.11 4.35
C LEU A 112 -16.87 3.60 2.90
N LYS A 113 -15.80 4.20 2.34
CA LYS A 113 -15.80 4.62 0.94
C LYS A 113 -16.12 3.47 0.01
N LEU A 114 -15.51 2.30 0.22
CA LEU A 114 -15.75 1.13 -0.62
C LEU A 114 -17.17 0.57 -0.44
N ALA A 115 -17.71 0.58 0.78
CA ALA A 115 -19.06 0.10 1.07
C ALA A 115 -20.16 1.00 0.48
N PHE A 116 -19.91 2.32 0.38
CA PHE A 116 -20.88 3.30 -0.12
C PHE A 116 -20.60 3.78 -1.55
N SER A 117 -19.47 3.39 -2.16
CA SER A 117 -19.21 3.63 -3.57
C SER A 117 -20.08 2.68 -4.39
N LYS A 118 -21.20 3.21 -4.92
CA LYS A 118 -22.01 2.55 -5.94
C LYS A 118 -21.20 2.22 -7.19
#